data_AF-A0A7Y2VCH3-F1
#
_entry.id   AF-A0A7Y2VCH3-F1
#
_cell.length_a   1.000
_cell.length_b   1.000
_cell.length_c   1.000
_cell.angle_alpha   90.00
_cell.angle_beta   90.00
_cell.angle_gamma   90.00
#
_symmetry.space_group_name_H-M   'P 1'
#
loop_
_entity.id
_entity.type
_entity.pdbx_description
1 polymer ?
#
loop_
_entity_poly.entity_id
_entity_poly.type
_entity_poly.pdbx_seq_one_letter_code
_entity_poly.pdbx_strand_id
1 'polypeptide(L)'
;MSRLKQSQNIDSLIKILQTIKKNQCSHSEEDPRVLDEAISRIELLRKKKGKTNEQIMTEFVKIVELLPDFLRNAQCIECSM
;
A
#
# COMPACT_ATOMS: atom_id res chain seq x y z
N MET A 1 0.27 6.89 19.16
CA MET A 1 -0.97 7.27 18.45
C MET A 1 -2.18 6.81 19.26
N SER A 2 -3.28 7.56 19.23
CA SER A 2 -4.57 7.11 19.76
C SER A 2 -5.16 6.01 18.87
N ARG A 3 -6.10 5.20 19.40
CA ARG A 3 -6.78 4.14 18.63
C ARG A 3 -7.47 4.70 17.38
N LEU A 4 -8.13 5.85 17.50
CA LEU A 4 -8.75 6.54 16.37
C LEU A 4 -7.72 6.89 15.28
N LYS A 5 -6.57 7.46 15.69
CA LYS A 5 -5.51 7.82 14.75
C LYS A 5 -4.89 6.60 14.08
N GLN A 6 -4.73 5.49 14.81
CA GLN A 6 -4.28 4.23 14.25
C GLN A 6 -5.21 3.74 13.13
N SER A 7 -6.52 3.72 13.37
CA SER A 7 -7.51 3.31 12.35
C SER A 7 -7.49 4.26 11.14
N GLN A 8 -7.52 5.57 11.36
CA GLN A 8 -7.45 6.56 10.29
C GLN A 8 -6.20 6.41 9.42
N ASN A 9 -5.04 6.17 10.03
CA ASN A 9 -3.80 5.97 9.30
C ASN A 9 -3.86 4.70 8.45
N ILE A 10 -4.36 3.59 9.01
CA ILE A 10 -4.51 2.31 8.29
C ILE A 10 -5.46 2.47 7.10
N ASP A 11 -6.63 3.08 7.31
CA ASP A 11 -7.63 3.28 6.26
C ASP A 11 -7.09 4.22 5.15
N SER A 12 -6.33 5.25 5.53
CA SER A 12 -5.68 6.14 4.56
C SER A 12 -4.67 5.40 3.69
N LEU A 13 -3.84 4.54 4.29
CA LEU A 13 -2.86 3.75 3.54
C LEU A 13 -3.54 2.76 2.58
N ILE A 14 -4.61 2.08 3.02
CA ILE A 14 -5.42 1.22 2.13
C ILE A 14 -5.91 2.00 0.92
N LYS A 15 -6.48 3.19 1.13
CA LYS A 15 -7.01 4.03 0.05
C LYS A 15 -5.93 4.47 -0.94
N ILE A 16 -4.74 4.81 -0.43
CA ILE A 16 -3.59 5.17 -1.27
C ILE A 16 -3.17 3.97 -2.13
N LEU A 17 -2.98 2.80 -1.53
CA LEU A 17 -2.58 1.58 -2.27
C LEU A 17 -3.60 1.21 -3.36
N GLN A 18 -4.90 1.31 -3.05
CA GLN A 18 -5.97 1.07 -4.04
C GLN A 18 -5.95 2.10 -5.18
N THR A 19 -5.63 3.35 -4.87
CA THR A 19 -5.53 4.42 -5.86
C THR A 19 -4.33 4.18 -6.79
N ILE A 20 -3.18 3.81 -6.23
CA ILE A 20 -1.99 3.44 -7.01
C ILE A 20 -2.32 2.25 -7.92
N LYS A 21 -2.96 1.20 -7.38
CA LYS A 21 -3.38 0.03 -8.16
C LYS A 21 -4.30 0.42 -9.33
N LYS A 22 -5.29 1.28 -9.08
CA LYS A 22 -6.25 1.73 -10.10
C LYS A 22 -5.60 2.57 -11.19
N ASN A 23 -4.61 3.38 -10.84
CA ASN A 23 -3.96 4.32 -11.75
C ASN A 23 -2.77 3.70 -12.51
N GLN A 24 -2.49 2.41 -12.29
CA GLN A 24 -1.45 1.71 -13.03
C GLN A 24 -1.90 1.48 -14.48
N CYS A 25 -1.10 1.94 -15.45
CA CYS A 25 -1.24 1.53 -16.85
C CYS A 25 -0.69 0.11 -17.00
N SER A 26 -1.52 -0.80 -17.49
CA SER A 26 -1.25 -2.24 -17.55
C SER A 26 -0.17 -2.57 -18.57
N HIS A 27 1.07 -2.81 -18.12
CA HIS A 27 2.08 -3.45 -18.98
C HIS A 27 2.88 -4.57 -18.30
N SER A 28 2.75 -4.81 -16.99
CA SER A 28 3.40 -5.95 -16.31
C SER A 28 2.39 -6.73 -15.46
N GLU A 29 2.41 -8.06 -15.56
CA GLU A 29 1.57 -8.97 -14.74
C GLU A 29 2.12 -9.16 -13.31
N GLU A 30 3.37 -8.76 -13.06
CA GLU A 30 4.06 -8.92 -11.78
C GLU A 30 3.72 -7.82 -10.77
N ASP A 31 3.56 -6.59 -11.24
CA ASP A 31 3.29 -5.43 -10.38
C ASP A 31 1.93 -5.51 -9.61
N PRO A 32 0.81 -5.98 -10.20
CA PRO A 32 -0.47 -6.08 -9.48
C PRO A 32 -0.39 -6.97 -8.23
N ARG A 33 0.46 -8.01 -8.26
CA ARG A 33 0.60 -8.96 -7.15
C ARG A 33 1.26 -8.33 -5.93
N VAL A 34 2.26 -7.47 -6.13
CA VAL A 34 2.97 -6.78 -5.03
C VAL A 34 2.01 -5.85 -4.28
N LEU A 35 1.18 -5.10 -5.00
CA LEU A 35 0.16 -4.25 -4.37
C LEU A 35 -0.93 -5.06 -3.68
N ASP A 36 -1.36 -6.18 -4.25
CA ASP A 36 -2.36 -7.05 -3.63
C ASP A 36 -1.86 -7.68 -2.33
N GLU A 37 -0.58 -8.05 -2.29
CA GLU A 37 0.05 -8.51 -1.05
C GLU A 37 0.13 -7.38 -0.01
N ALA A 38 0.55 -6.18 -0.41
CA ALA A 38 0.62 -5.02 0.48
C ALA A 38 -0.75 -4.65 1.07
N ILE A 39 -1.80 -4.65 0.24
CA ILE A 39 -3.19 -4.42 0.67
C ILE A 39 -3.62 -5.53 1.65
N SER A 40 -3.33 -6.79 1.34
CA SER A 40 -3.70 -7.91 2.22
C SER A 40 -3.04 -7.81 3.59
N ARG A 41 -1.74 -7.49 3.65
CA ARG A 41 -1.00 -7.30 4.91
C ARG A 41 -1.60 -6.18 5.77
N ILE A 42 -1.92 -5.03 5.16
CA ILE A 42 -2.49 -3.92 5.92
C ILE A 42 -3.92 -4.20 6.37
N GLU A 43 -4.71 -4.96 5.61
CA GLU A 43 -6.04 -5.39 6.03
C GLU A 43 -6.01 -6.38 7.19
N LEU A 44 -5.02 -7.29 7.23
CA LEU A 44 -4.79 -8.16 8.38
C LEU A 44 -4.43 -7.33 9.62
N LEU A 45 -3.56 -6.33 9.46
CA LEU A 45 -3.24 -5.39 10.52
C LEU A 45 -4.48 -4.59 10.97
N ARG A 46 -5.37 -4.20 10.05
CA ARG A 46 -6.65 -3.54 10.38
C ARG A 46 -7.51 -4.40 11.30
N LYS A 47 -7.64 -5.69 11.00
CA LYS A 47 -8.46 -6.66 11.77
C LYS A 47 -7.83 -7.05 13.11
N LYS A 48 -6.50 -6.94 13.25
CA LYS A 48 -5.79 -7.26 14.50
C LYS A 48 -6.21 -6.36 15.66
N LYS A 49 -6.67 -6.97 16.76
CA LYS A 49 -6.94 -6.31 18.04
C LYS A 49 -5.63 -6.09 18.81
N GLY A 50 -5.54 -5.01 19.57
CA GLY A 50 -4.41 -4.75 20.47
C GLY A 50 -3.06 -4.47 19.80
N LYS A 51 -3.06 -4.09 18.52
CA LYS A 51 -1.84 -3.69 17.79
C LYS A 51 -1.15 -2.48 18.42
N THR A 52 0.18 -2.56 18.54
CA THR A 52 0.99 -1.47 19.07
C THR A 52 1.27 -0.43 17.99
N ASN A 53 1.66 0.79 18.39
CA ASN A 53 2.09 1.81 17.44
C ASN A 53 3.29 1.35 16.62
N GLU A 54 4.22 0.65 17.27
CA GLU A 54 5.41 0.09 16.64
C GLU A 54 5.04 -0.94 15.56
N GLN A 55 4.14 -1.89 15.86
CA GLN A 55 3.66 -2.84 14.86
C GLN A 55 3.04 -2.16 13.65
N ILE A 56 2.30 -1.07 13.86
CA ILE A 56 1.72 -0.30 12.75
C ILE A 56 2.83 0.35 11.92
N MET A 57 3.77 1.03 12.58
CA MET A 57 4.86 1.71 11.87
C MET A 57 5.76 0.73 11.12
N THR A 58 6.08 -0.42 11.71
CA THR A 58 6.89 -1.47 11.06
C THR A 58 6.22 -1.99 9.79
N GLU A 59 4.92 -2.27 9.82
CA GLU A 59 4.21 -2.70 8.61
C GLU A 59 4.08 -1.57 7.58
N PHE A 60 3.93 -0.32 8.02
CA PHE A 60 3.91 0.84 7.11
C PHE A 60 5.25 0.99 6.38
N VAL A 61 6.38 0.88 7.10
CA VAL A 61 7.72 0.96 6.50
C VAL A 61 7.90 -0.13 5.45
N LYS A 62 7.58 -1.39 5.79
CA LYS A 62 7.66 -2.51 4.83
C LYS A 62 6.82 -2.26 3.57
N ILE A 63 5.62 -1.71 3.71
CA ILE A 63 4.76 -1.40 2.57
C ILE A 63 5.33 -0.26 1.73
N VAL A 64 5.81 0.81 2.38
CA VAL A 64 6.40 1.96 1.68
C VAL A 64 7.68 1.55 0.95
N GLU A 65 8.48 0.63 1.48
CA GLU A 65 9.67 0.09 0.83
C GLU A 65 9.36 -0.67 -0.48
N LEU A 66 8.15 -1.23 -0.62
CA LEU A 66 7.72 -1.90 -1.86
C LEU A 66 7.26 -0.91 -2.94
N LEU A 67 6.93 0.33 -2.57
CA LEU A 67 6.39 1.32 -3.51
C LEU A 67 7.42 1.85 -4.52
N PRO A 68 8.70 2.16 -4.16
CA PRO A 68 9.69 2.60 -5.12
C PRO A 68 9.95 1.64 -6.27
N ASP A 69 9.93 0.33 -6.01
CA ASP A 69 10.12 -0.68 -7.05
C ASP A 69 8.90 -0.75 -7.96
N PHE A 70 7.71 -0.74 -7.38
CA PHE A 70 6.45 -0.66 -8.10
C PHE A 70 6.35 0.61 -8.98
N LEU A 71 6.73 1.77 -8.45
CA LEU A 71 6.66 3.05 -9.15
C LEU A 71 7.75 3.23 -10.21
N ARG A 72 8.91 2.57 -10.06
CA ARG A 72 9.97 2.55 -11.09
C ARG A 72 9.55 1.72 -12.31
N ASN A 73 8.89 0.59 -12.09
CA ASN A 73 8.34 -0.23 -13.16
C ASN A 73 7.12 0.41 -13.83
N ALA A 74 6.45 1.33 -13.14
CA ALA A 74 5.34 2.12 -13.66
C ALA A 74 5.77 3.34 -14.51
N GLN A 75 7.01 3.38 -15.03
CA GLN A 75 7.39 4.40 -16.03
C GLN A 75 6.57 4.22 -17.31
N CYS A 76 5.41 4.88 -17.35
CA CYS A 76 4.71 5.24 -18.58
C CYS A 76 5.58 6.25 -19.33
N ILE A 77 6.48 5.75 -20.18
CA ILE A 77 6.86 6.49 -21.38
C ILE A 77 5.61 6.40 -22.27
N GLU A 78 4.95 7.53 -22.50
CA GLU A 78 3.74 7.66 -23.33
C GLU A 78 2.39 7.24 -22.70
N CYS A 79 1.88 8.06 -21.77
CA CYS A 79 0.49 8.50 -21.95
C CYS A 79 0.47 9.51 -23.11
N SER A 80 0.61 9.02 -24.35
CA SER A 80 0.59 9.85 -25.55
C SER A 80 -0.81 10.44 -25.75
N MET A 81 -0.81 11.74 -26.03
CA MET A 81 -1.94 12.52 -26.54
C MET A 81 -2.56 11.89 -27.77
#